data_AF-X1BM68-F1
#
_entry.id   AF-X1BM68-F1
#
_cell.length_a   1.000
_cell.length_b   1.000
_cell.length_c   1.000
_cell.angle_alpha   90.00
_cell.angle_beta   90.00
_cell.angle_gamma   90.00
#
_symmetry.space_group_name_H-M   'P 1'
#
loop_
_entity.id
_entity.type
_entity.pdbx_description
1 polymer ?
#
loop_
_entity_poly.entity_id
_entity_poly.type
_entity_poly.pdbx_seq_one_letter_code
_entity_poly.pdbx_strand_id
1 'polypeptide(L)'
;MIISIPLKNEIDFDGTYKGIGGMIKWETENTSTSGYLNLISIFSKRNSDINPRSEGIAYAYTEVISPDNRDVRVTLGSNDGSKMWINNEVVYNKHAGRNAVADQEVLTVKLKKGKNKILVKIENLGASWGLYLRIVDPENELEIKKFEDQ
;
A
#
# COMPACT_ATOMS: atom_id res chain seq x y z
N MET A 1 3.80 3.80 12.06
CA MET A 1 2.44 3.27 12.36
C MET A 1 2.39 1.72 12.31
N ILE A 2 2.65 1.04 13.43
CA ILE A 2 2.49 -0.42 13.50
C ILE A 2 1.01 -0.74 13.67
N ILE A 3 0.33 -1.16 12.60
CA ILE A 3 -0.96 -1.84 12.71
C ILE A 3 -0.70 -3.34 12.66
N SER A 4 -0.82 -4.02 13.79
CA SER A 4 -0.90 -5.49 13.81
C SER A 4 -2.31 -5.90 13.38
N ILE A 5 -2.58 -5.94 12.07
CA ILE A 5 -3.78 -6.59 11.56
C ILE A 5 -3.48 -8.10 11.53
N PRO A 6 -4.14 -8.94 12.35
CA PRO A 6 -4.11 -10.37 12.11
C PRO A 6 -4.75 -10.61 10.73
N LEU A 7 -3.91 -10.84 9.71
CA LEU A 7 -4.25 -11.00 8.28
C LEU A 7 -5.22 -12.17 7.97
N LYS A 8 -5.75 -12.83 9.01
CA LYS A 8 -6.80 -13.86 8.93
C LYS A 8 -8.21 -13.28 8.89
N ASN A 9 -8.43 -12.03 9.31
CA ASN A 9 -9.74 -11.37 9.28
C ASN A 9 -9.82 -10.34 8.15
N GLU A 10 -11.02 -10.03 7.68
CA GLU A 10 -11.22 -8.91 6.74
C GLU A 10 -10.79 -7.59 7.38
N ILE A 11 -10.26 -6.68 6.54
CA ILE A 11 -9.88 -5.33 6.98
C ILE A 11 -11.17 -4.57 7.29
N ASP A 12 -11.31 -4.11 8.53
CA ASP A 12 -12.37 -3.21 8.95
C ASP A 12 -11.96 -1.76 8.62
N PHE A 13 -12.50 -1.22 7.52
CA PHE A 13 -12.17 0.13 7.06
C PHE A 13 -12.77 1.23 7.95
N ASP A 14 -13.86 0.94 8.67
CA ASP A 14 -14.51 1.88 9.60
C ASP A 14 -13.91 1.77 11.01
N GLY A 15 -13.14 0.72 11.26
CA GLY A 15 -12.47 0.44 12.51
C GLY A 15 -11.42 1.48 12.90
N THR A 16 -11.21 1.59 14.21
CA THR A 16 -10.14 2.41 14.79
C THR A 16 -9.07 1.51 15.41
N TYR A 17 -7.81 1.84 15.16
CA TYR A 17 -6.64 1.05 15.51
C TYR A 17 -5.69 1.86 16.38
N LYS A 18 -4.92 1.19 17.24
CA LYS A 18 -3.88 1.85 18.05
C LYS A 18 -2.61 2.08 17.20
N GLY A 19 -2.20 3.33 17.06
CA GLY A 19 -0.96 3.77 16.40
C GLY A 19 0.04 4.40 17.37
N ILE A 20 1.16 4.90 16.83
CA ILE A 20 2.29 5.47 17.60
C ILE A 20 1.90 6.81 18.27
N GLY A 21 0.91 7.52 17.75
CA GLY A 21 0.40 8.80 18.28
C GLY A 21 -1.06 8.75 18.74
N GLY A 22 -1.54 7.56 19.15
CA GLY A 22 -2.93 7.38 19.56
C GLY A 22 -3.76 6.60 18.55
N MET A 23 -5.08 6.80 18.59
CA MET A 23 -6.02 6.06 17.75
C MET A 23 -6.01 6.60 16.31
N ILE A 24 -6.04 5.69 15.34
CA ILE A 24 -5.98 5.97 13.90
C ILE A 24 -7.04 5.15 13.17
N LYS A 25 -7.45 5.58 11.98
CA LYS A 25 -8.40 4.88 11.13
C LYS A 25 -7.86 4.79 9.70
N TRP A 26 -8.50 3.96 8.88
CA TRP A 26 -8.23 3.98 7.45
C TRP A 26 -8.72 5.30 6.86
N GLU A 27 -7.97 5.80 5.88
CA GLU A 27 -8.26 7.05 5.21
C GLU A 27 -7.93 6.90 3.73
N THR A 28 -8.78 7.45 2.88
CA THR A 28 -8.60 7.43 1.43
C THR A 28 -7.47 8.38 1.01
N GLU A 29 -6.66 7.98 0.03
CA GLU A 29 -5.66 8.85 -0.57
C GLU A 29 -5.66 8.67 -2.08
N ASN A 30 -5.58 9.78 -2.81
CA ASN A 30 -5.45 9.78 -4.25
C ASN A 30 -3.97 9.74 -4.63
N THR A 31 -3.58 8.76 -5.44
CA THR A 31 -2.24 8.74 -6.05
C THR A 31 -2.24 9.47 -7.38
N SER A 32 -1.17 10.20 -7.67
CA SER A 32 -0.90 10.65 -9.04
C SER A 32 -0.74 9.46 -9.99
N THR A 33 -0.77 9.72 -11.29
CA THR A 33 -0.55 8.70 -12.34
C THR A 33 0.78 7.95 -12.22
N SER A 34 1.76 8.51 -11.51
CA SER A 34 3.03 7.84 -11.18
C SER A 34 2.89 6.70 -10.16
N GLY A 35 1.74 6.56 -9.50
CA GLY A 35 1.52 5.56 -8.44
C GLY A 35 2.29 5.86 -7.14
N TYR A 36 2.75 7.09 -6.95
CA TYR A 36 3.51 7.49 -5.76
C TYR A 36 2.61 7.97 -4.61
N LEU A 37 2.80 7.38 -3.44
CA LEU A 37 2.27 7.83 -2.16
C LEU A 37 3.40 8.47 -1.34
N ASN A 38 3.27 9.77 -1.08
CA ASN A 38 4.16 10.50 -0.19
C ASN A 38 3.63 10.43 1.25
N LEU A 39 4.06 9.39 1.98
CA LEU A 39 3.57 9.12 3.33
C LEU A 39 3.96 10.21 4.33
N ILE A 40 5.10 10.90 4.12
CA ILE A 40 5.47 12.07 4.91
C ILE A 40 4.40 13.16 4.80
N SER A 41 4.03 13.54 3.58
CA SER A 41 3.03 14.59 3.38
C SER A 41 1.65 14.18 3.89
N ILE A 42 1.27 12.91 3.72
CA ILE A 42 -0.04 12.40 4.13
C ILE A 42 -0.16 12.48 5.66
N PHE A 43 0.80 11.91 6.38
CA PHE A 43 0.76 11.90 7.84
C PHE A 43 0.95 13.30 8.45
N SER A 44 1.82 14.14 7.90
CA SER A 44 1.98 15.53 8.37
C SER A 44 0.69 16.36 8.27
N LYS A 45 -0.17 16.10 7.26
CA LYS A 45 -1.44 16.82 7.10
C LYS A 45 -2.51 16.34 8.08
N ARG A 46 -2.47 15.07 8.47
CA ARG A 46 -3.54 14.39 9.20
C ARG A 46 -3.31 14.27 10.69
N ASN A 47 -2.04 14.30 11.12
CA ASN A 47 -1.70 14.14 12.52
C ASN A 47 -0.50 15.02 12.89
N SER A 48 -0.76 16.14 13.56
CA SER A 48 0.26 17.09 14.01
C SER A 48 1.18 16.53 15.08
N ASP A 49 0.73 15.52 15.82
CA ASP A 49 1.41 14.99 17.00
C ASP A 49 2.37 13.84 16.64
N ILE A 50 2.33 13.39 15.39
CA ILE A 50 3.23 12.38 14.85
C ILE A 50 4.31 13.06 14.02
N ASN A 51 5.57 12.74 14.29
CA ASN A 51 6.66 13.01 13.36
C ASN A 51 6.74 11.87 12.32
N PRO A 52 6.28 12.06 11.08
CA PRO A 52 6.29 10.98 10.08
C PRO A 52 7.68 10.64 9.58
N ARG A 53 8.71 11.43 9.93
CA ARG A 53 10.12 11.14 9.63
C ARG A 53 10.76 10.20 10.67
N SER A 54 10.06 9.85 11.74
CA SER A 54 10.50 8.83 12.69
C SER A 54 10.16 7.42 12.18
N GLU A 55 10.76 6.42 12.81
CA GLU A 55 10.54 5.00 12.48
C GLU A 55 9.05 4.63 12.57
N GLY A 56 8.61 3.76 11.68
CA GLY A 56 7.22 3.35 11.66
C GLY A 56 6.87 2.37 10.55
N ILE A 57 5.69 1.80 10.65
CA ILE A 57 5.07 1.02 9.58
C ILE A 57 3.87 1.79 9.00
N ALA A 58 3.45 1.55 7.78
CA ALA A 58 2.18 2.03 7.23
C ALA A 58 1.59 0.89 6.40
N TYR A 59 0.27 0.96 6.18
CA TYR A 59 -0.43 0.03 5.32
C TYR A 59 -1.17 0.82 4.24
N ALA A 60 -1.07 0.36 3.00
CA ALA A 60 -1.82 0.86 1.86
C ALA A 60 -2.63 -0.30 1.27
N TYR A 61 -3.89 -0.04 0.96
CA TYR A 61 -4.82 -1.03 0.44
C TYR A 61 -5.48 -0.53 -0.84
N THR A 62 -5.68 -1.43 -1.81
CA THR A 62 -6.54 -1.17 -2.96
C THR A 62 -7.19 -2.46 -3.47
N GLU A 63 -8.18 -2.33 -4.35
CA GLU A 63 -8.83 -3.43 -5.05
C GLU A 63 -8.65 -3.26 -6.55
N VAL A 64 -8.33 -4.35 -7.25
CA VAL A 64 -8.33 -4.40 -8.71
C VAL A 64 -9.34 -5.43 -9.19
N ILE A 65 -10.18 -5.04 -10.15
CA ILE A 65 -11.15 -5.92 -10.80
C ILE A 65 -10.53 -6.41 -12.11
N SER A 66 -10.44 -7.73 -12.26
CA SER A 66 -9.94 -8.37 -13.47
C SER A 66 -11.08 -9.10 -14.20
N PRO A 67 -11.18 -9.01 -15.54
CA PRO A 67 -12.29 -9.62 -16.27
C PRO A 67 -12.16 -11.15 -16.39
N ASP A 68 -10.96 -11.70 -16.17
CA ASP A 68 -10.66 -13.13 -16.19
C ASP A 68 -9.51 -13.48 -15.22
N ASN A 69 -9.08 -14.75 -15.21
CA ASN A 69 -7.88 -15.16 -14.49
C ASN A 69 -6.67 -14.86 -15.37
N ARG A 70 -5.69 -14.09 -14.86
CA ARG A 70 -4.51 -13.67 -15.64
C ARG A 70 -3.29 -13.44 -14.77
N ASP A 71 -2.12 -13.58 -15.38
CA ASP A 71 -0.86 -13.10 -14.82
C ASP A 71 -0.67 -11.63 -15.20
N VAL A 72 -0.33 -10.76 -14.25
CA VAL A 72 -0.05 -9.34 -14.48
C VAL A 72 1.28 -8.94 -13.88
N ARG A 73 1.91 -7.90 -14.44
CA ARG A 73 3.10 -7.28 -13.83
C ARG A 73 2.67 -6.20 -12.87
N VAL A 74 3.16 -6.27 -11.64
CA VAL A 74 3.05 -5.21 -10.63
C VAL A 74 4.44 -4.68 -10.36
N THR A 75 4.60 -3.35 -10.40
CA THR A 75 5.84 -2.70 -10.01
C THR A 75 5.71 -2.07 -8.63
N LEU A 76 6.75 -2.23 -7.82
CA LEU A 76 6.80 -1.80 -6.43
C LEU A 76 8.11 -1.07 -6.17
N GLY A 77 8.02 0.10 -5.54
CA GLY A 77 9.15 0.84 -5.00
C GLY A 77 8.84 1.30 -3.59
N SER A 78 9.76 1.14 -2.64
CA SER A 78 9.51 1.55 -1.26
C SER A 78 10.72 2.21 -0.66
N ASN A 79 10.51 3.16 0.27
CA ASN A 79 11.61 3.79 0.99
C ASN A 79 12.40 2.74 1.76
N ASP A 80 11.86 2.16 2.83
CA ASP A 80 12.53 1.04 3.48
C ASP A 80 11.89 -0.29 3.07
N GLY A 81 11.85 -1.24 3.99
CA GLY A 81 11.28 -2.56 3.77
C GLY A 81 9.82 -2.48 3.37
N SER A 82 9.37 -3.51 2.64
CA SER A 82 7.97 -3.66 2.31
C SER A 82 7.56 -5.12 2.20
N LYS A 83 6.29 -5.37 2.45
CA LYS A 83 5.66 -6.67 2.28
C LYS A 83 4.34 -6.47 1.55
N MET A 84 4.10 -7.26 0.51
CA MET A 84 2.89 -7.14 -0.31
C MET A 84 2.12 -8.45 -0.33
N TRP A 85 0.80 -8.32 -0.25
CA TRP A 85 -0.15 -9.42 -0.36
C TRP A 85 -1.10 -9.18 -1.52
N ILE A 86 -1.41 -10.26 -2.24
CA ILE A 86 -2.51 -10.34 -3.20
C ILE A 86 -3.47 -11.41 -2.71
N ASN A 87 -4.74 -11.09 -2.52
CA ASN A 87 -5.76 -12.02 -2.02
C ASN A 87 -5.31 -12.78 -0.75
N ASN A 88 -4.71 -12.05 0.21
CA ASN A 88 -4.19 -12.57 1.48
C ASN A 88 -2.94 -13.46 1.37
N GLU A 89 -2.41 -13.70 0.17
CA GLU A 89 -1.16 -14.45 -0.04
C GLU A 89 0.03 -13.50 -0.18
N VAL A 90 1.15 -13.82 0.47
CA VAL A 90 2.38 -13.03 0.38
C VAL A 90 3.02 -13.23 -0.99
N VAL A 91 3.12 -12.16 -1.78
CA VAL A 91 3.80 -12.18 -3.09
C VAL A 91 5.17 -11.50 -3.05
N TYR A 92 5.44 -10.72 -2.01
CA TYR A 92 6.72 -10.04 -1.82
C TYR A 92 6.97 -9.74 -0.34
N ASN A 93 8.21 -9.89 0.11
CA ASN A 93 8.61 -9.57 1.48
C ASN A 93 10.12 -9.26 1.53
N LYS A 94 10.47 -8.01 1.80
CA LYS A 94 11.86 -7.57 1.91
C LYS A 94 11.98 -6.53 3.01
N HIS A 95 12.89 -6.80 3.95
CA HIS A 95 13.34 -5.80 4.92
C HIS A 95 14.65 -5.21 4.41
N ALA A 96 14.69 -3.89 4.19
CA ALA A 96 15.87 -3.18 3.70
C ALA A 96 15.78 -1.69 4.03
N GLY A 97 16.91 -1.04 4.29
CA GLY A 97 16.99 0.43 4.28
C GLY A 97 17.32 0.93 2.89
N ARG A 98 16.47 1.74 2.26
CA ARG A 98 16.69 2.27 0.91
C ARG A 98 15.89 3.57 0.68
N ASN A 99 15.89 4.07 -0.56
CA ASN A 99 15.01 5.15 -0.99
C ASN A 99 13.87 4.60 -1.83
N ALA A 100 12.71 5.27 -1.81
CA ALA A 100 11.59 4.94 -2.69
C ALA A 100 11.94 5.36 -4.12
N VAL A 101 12.07 4.39 -5.02
CA VAL A 101 12.32 4.64 -6.45
C VAL A 101 11.27 3.89 -7.26
N ALA A 102 10.76 4.50 -8.33
CA ALA A 102 9.79 3.85 -9.20
C ALA A 102 10.36 2.55 -9.80
N ASP A 103 9.51 1.53 -9.92
CA ASP A 103 9.82 0.25 -10.58
C ASP A 103 11.04 -0.52 -10.02
N GLN A 104 11.41 -0.32 -8.74
CA GLN A 104 12.54 -1.03 -8.10
C GLN A 104 12.38 -2.56 -8.15
N GLU A 105 11.17 -3.02 -7.91
CA GLU A 105 10.81 -4.43 -7.95
C GLU A 105 9.74 -4.60 -9.02
N VAL A 106 9.87 -5.66 -9.84
CA VAL A 106 8.86 -6.02 -10.82
C VAL A 106 8.45 -7.46 -10.59
N LEU A 107 7.18 -7.66 -10.24
CA LEU A 107 6.63 -8.91 -9.78
C LEU A 107 5.58 -9.38 -10.79
N THR A 108 5.59 -10.66 -11.13
CA THR A 108 4.48 -11.30 -11.83
C THR A 108 3.55 -11.90 -10.80
N VAL A 109 2.29 -11.45 -10.78
CA VAL A 109 1.28 -11.92 -9.82
C VAL A 109 0.05 -12.45 -10.55
N LYS A 110 -0.63 -13.42 -9.94
CA LYS A 110 -1.87 -13.99 -10.46
C LYS A 110 -3.06 -13.19 -9.94
N LEU A 111 -3.88 -12.67 -10.85
CA LEU A 111 -5.21 -12.16 -10.54
C LEU A 111 -6.24 -13.24 -10.85
N LYS A 112 -7.27 -13.34 -10.01
CA LYS A 112 -8.49 -14.09 -10.31
C LYS A 112 -9.50 -13.18 -11.00
N LYS A 113 -10.42 -13.77 -11.77
CA LYS A 113 -11.59 -13.08 -12.28
C LYS A 113 -12.36 -12.40 -11.14
N GLY A 114 -12.79 -11.17 -11.37
CA GLY A 114 -13.44 -10.31 -10.39
C GLY A 114 -12.44 -9.59 -9.49
N LYS A 115 -12.83 -9.39 -8.24
CA LYS A 115 -12.10 -8.57 -7.28
C LYS A 115 -10.85 -9.25 -6.73
N ASN A 116 -9.73 -8.53 -6.74
CA ASN A 116 -8.48 -8.90 -6.12
C ASN A 116 -8.07 -7.84 -5.08
N LYS A 117 -7.74 -8.28 -3.87
CA LYS A 117 -7.31 -7.40 -2.77
C LYS A 117 -5.79 -7.23 -2.84
N ILE A 118 -5.30 -6.00 -2.84
CA ILE A 118 -3.87 -5.67 -2.74
C ILE A 118 -3.63 -4.95 -1.42
N LEU A 119 -2.73 -5.48 -0.61
CA LEU A 119 -2.28 -4.83 0.62
C LEU A 119 -0.76 -4.70 0.59
N VAL A 120 -0.24 -3.54 0.96
CA VAL A 120 1.19 -3.30 1.10
C VAL A 120 1.46 -2.78 2.50
N LYS A 121 2.37 -3.44 3.21
CA LYS A 121 3.04 -2.93 4.41
C LYS A 121 4.29 -2.19 3.95
N ILE A 122 4.48 -0.97 4.44
CA ILE A 122 5.63 -0.12 4.14
C ILE A 122 6.33 0.20 5.46
N GLU A 123 7.62 -0.05 5.53
CA GLU A 123 8.46 0.30 6.67
C GLU A 123 9.07 1.68 6.45
N ASN A 124 9.34 2.37 7.55
CA ASN A 124 10.14 3.57 7.64
C ASN A 124 11.18 3.32 8.72
N LEU A 125 12.45 3.42 8.34
CA LEU A 125 13.59 3.43 9.26
C LEU A 125 14.02 4.86 9.59
N GLY A 126 13.37 5.87 8.98
CA GLY A 126 13.52 7.28 9.29
C GLY A 126 13.71 8.15 8.05
N ALA A 127 13.63 9.47 8.27
CA ALA A 127 13.78 10.52 7.25
C ALA A 127 12.67 10.55 6.18
N SER A 128 12.87 9.90 5.04
CA SER A 128 11.92 9.91 3.92
C SER A 128 10.96 8.75 4.03
N TRP A 129 9.75 8.86 3.47
CA TRP A 129 8.83 7.73 3.47
C TRP A 129 7.83 7.80 2.34
N GLY A 130 7.82 6.74 1.52
CA GLY A 130 6.94 6.67 0.37
C GLY A 130 6.87 5.28 -0.25
N LEU A 131 5.90 5.15 -1.15
CA LEU A 131 5.57 3.93 -1.87
C LEU A 131 5.26 4.29 -3.33
N TYR A 132 5.88 3.58 -4.26
CA TYR A 132 5.43 3.47 -5.64
C TYR A 132 4.73 2.12 -5.79
N LEU A 133 3.52 2.12 -6.34
CA LEU A 133 2.83 0.90 -6.71
C LEU A 133 2.10 1.12 -8.04
N ARG A 134 2.34 0.25 -9.02
CA ARG A 134 1.64 0.31 -10.31
C ARG A 134 1.31 -1.09 -10.79
N ILE A 135 0.11 -1.25 -11.31
CA ILE A 135 -0.29 -2.41 -12.09
C ILE A 135 -0.03 -2.06 -13.56
N VAL A 136 0.72 -2.90 -14.26
CA VAL A 136 1.03 -2.72 -15.68
C VAL A 136 -0.12 -3.33 -16.48
N ASP A 137 -0.95 -2.47 -17.06
CA ASP A 137 -2.14 -2.83 -17.81
C ASP A 137 -2.21 -2.06 -19.13
N PRO A 138 -1.42 -2.47 -20.14
CA PRO A 138 -1.33 -1.75 -21.42
C PRO A 138 -2.64 -1.79 -22.22
N GLU A 139 -3.45 -2.83 -22.03
CA GLU A 139 -4.73 -3.01 -22.72
C GLU A 139 -5.89 -2.31 -21.98
N ASN A 140 -5.63 -1.74 -20.79
CA ASN A 140 -6.60 -1.01 -19.96
C ASN A 140 -7.86 -1.84 -19.65
N GLU A 141 -7.67 -3.13 -19.36
CA GLU A 141 -8.72 -4.10 -19.06
C GLU A 141 -9.00 -4.25 -17.56
N LEU A 142 -8.15 -3.69 -16.71
CA LEU A 142 -8.28 -3.74 -15.25
C LEU A 142 -8.94 -2.48 -14.72
N GLU A 143 -9.92 -2.66 -13.84
CA GLU A 143 -10.51 -1.54 -13.11
C GLU A 143 -9.87 -1.44 -11.73
N ILE A 144 -9.14 -0.35 -11.47
CA ILE A 144 -8.66 -0.04 -10.12
C ILE A 144 -9.79 0.65 -9.38
N LYS A 145 -10.17 0.11 -8.23
CA LYS A 145 -11.19 0.72 -7.38
C LYS A 145 -10.75 2.12 -6.98
N LYS A 146 -11.58 3.09 -7.33
CA LYS A 146 -11.49 4.44 -6.80
C LYS A 146 -12.20 4.46 -5.46
N PHE A 147 -11.52 4.94 -4.44
CA PHE A 147 -12.13 5.26 -3.17
C PHE A 147 -12.50 6.75 -3.28
N GLU A 148 -13.79 7.05 -3.24
CA GLU A 148 -14.26 8.43 -3.18
C GLU A 148 -14.23 8.87 -1.71
N ASP A 149 -13.85 10.13 -1.46
CA ASP A 149 -13.94 10.71 -0.12
C ASP A 149 -15.43 10.78 0.26
N GLN A 150 -15.80 10.17 1.39
CA GLN A 150 -17.15 10.31 1.98
C GLN A 150 -17.38 11.70 2.54
#